data_AF-A0A3N5Q0X2-F1
#
_entry.id   AF-A0A3N5Q0X2-F1
#
_cell.length_a   1.000
_cell.length_b   1.000
_cell.length_c   1.000
_cell.angle_alpha   90.00
_cell.angle_beta   90.00
_cell.angle_gamma   90.00
#
_symmetry.space_group_name_H-M   'P 1'
#
loop_
_entity.id
_entity.type
_entity.pdbx_description
1 polymer ?
#
loop_
_entity_poly.entity_id
_entity_poly.type
_entity_poly.pdbx_seq_one_letter_code
_entity_poly.pdbx_strand_id
1 'polypeptide(L)'
;MFIRTHLLVLSLCVAVTVLLTSCAETESVVSSPNNEKAMIEKANKLQELNNAANLAKAAKGGEEVQATLTYTAEICSGTFAGTSTNNAVYDAAQWTYYKFYGEAGDVISITVNRTTCDMDAGFMLYSGVGTTTDDLTFFSGNTELEYIAFQDDNFSQVVGCGPFSDPTLTDYQLTTTGWYTVAVFDVLGSYGGTYTYDLVLTGIACDSDDDGVNDDVDPFPNSDMQANIVIDGCNSGITNAYLGNGTYMMDKVLECKDNAANHDEFVSCLAGLTNTWKSAGLITGAQKGSIQSCGGQSNWP
;
A
#
# COMPACT_ATOMS: atom_id res chain seq x y z
N MET A 1 44.20 -30.77 -43.75
CA MET A 1 45.17 -30.08 -42.88
C MET A 1 44.35 -29.35 -41.82
N PHE A 2 43.84 -30.06 -40.80
CA PHE A 2 44.45 -30.26 -39.45
C PHE A 2 44.55 -28.90 -38.72
N ILE A 3 43.89 -28.59 -37.59
CA ILE A 3 43.55 -29.36 -36.38
C ILE A 3 42.41 -28.67 -35.59
N ARG A 4 41.49 -29.48 -35.03
CA ARG A 4 40.56 -29.16 -33.92
C ARG A 4 41.33 -29.11 -32.60
N THR A 5 41.02 -28.18 -31.69
CA THR A 5 41.48 -28.31 -30.29
C THR A 5 40.32 -28.06 -29.32
N HIS A 6 39.84 -29.17 -28.76
CA HIS A 6 39.04 -29.22 -27.54
C HIS A 6 39.91 -28.80 -26.36
N LEU A 7 39.42 -27.93 -25.48
CA LEU A 7 39.94 -27.81 -24.12
C LEU A 7 38.88 -28.27 -23.13
N LEU A 8 39.12 -29.47 -22.64
CA LEU A 8 38.35 -30.22 -21.65
C LEU A 8 39.07 -29.94 -20.32
N VAL A 9 38.52 -29.07 -19.48
CA VAL A 9 39.08 -28.79 -18.15
C VAL A 9 38.48 -29.79 -17.16
N LEU A 10 39.20 -30.89 -17.02
CA LEU A 10 39.11 -31.85 -15.94
C LEU A 10 39.99 -31.33 -14.78
N SER A 11 39.41 -30.96 -13.64
CA SER A 11 40.17 -30.68 -12.40
C SER A 11 39.33 -31.13 -11.22
N LEU A 12 39.49 -32.40 -10.85
CA LEU A 12 40.34 -32.87 -9.74
C LEU A 12 39.57 -32.87 -8.41
N CYS A 13 39.06 -34.06 -8.08
CA CYS A 13 38.59 -34.44 -6.77
C CYS A 13 39.66 -34.19 -5.70
N VAL A 14 39.34 -33.38 -4.69
CA VAL A 14 39.94 -33.51 -3.36
C VAL A 14 38.79 -33.69 -2.38
N ALA A 15 38.45 -34.95 -2.12
CA ALA A 15 37.59 -35.32 -1.01
C ALA A 15 38.42 -35.22 0.28
N VAL A 16 38.34 -34.06 0.96
CA VAL A 16 38.81 -33.92 2.34
C VAL A 16 37.65 -34.33 3.26
N THR A 17 37.70 -35.56 3.74
CA THR A 17 36.79 -36.03 4.79
C THR A 17 37.29 -35.48 6.13
N VAL A 18 36.83 -34.28 6.50
CA VAL A 18 37.03 -33.74 7.85
C VAL A 18 36.07 -34.46 8.79
N LEU A 19 36.60 -35.36 9.61
CA LEU A 19 35.93 -35.90 10.79
C LEU A 19 35.79 -34.78 11.83
N LEU A 20 34.74 -33.97 11.69
CA LEU A 20 34.32 -33.04 12.74
C LEU A 20 33.72 -33.88 13.87
N THR A 21 34.51 -34.03 14.93
CA THR A 21 34.07 -34.62 16.19
C THR A 21 33.13 -33.62 16.83
N SER A 22 31.81 -33.84 16.73
CA SER A 22 30.81 -33.02 17.39
C SER A 22 30.91 -33.24 18.90
N CYS A 23 31.58 -32.33 19.61
CA CYS A 23 31.25 -32.07 21.00
C CYS A 23 29.85 -31.46 21.00
N ALA A 24 28.84 -32.29 21.24
CA ALA A 24 27.53 -31.81 21.65
C ALA A 24 27.69 -31.24 23.06
N GLU A 25 27.99 -29.95 23.16
CA GLU A 25 27.71 -29.22 24.39
C GLU A 25 26.21 -29.31 24.61
N THR A 26 25.84 -30.06 25.65
CA THR A 26 24.47 -30.12 26.11
C THR A 26 24.23 -28.80 26.84
N GLU A 27 23.85 -27.77 26.09
CA GLU A 27 23.32 -26.55 26.69
C GLU A 27 22.07 -26.95 27.47
N SER A 28 22.16 -26.95 28.80
CA SER A 28 20.99 -27.01 29.65
C SER A 28 20.19 -25.73 29.36
N VAL A 29 19.13 -25.86 28.57
CA VAL A 29 18.13 -24.81 28.39
C VAL A 29 17.52 -24.55 29.77
N VAL A 30 18.07 -23.58 30.48
CA VAL A 30 17.45 -23.04 31.68
C VAL A 30 16.25 -22.24 31.17
N SER A 31 15.10 -22.87 31.12
CA SER A 31 13.83 -22.21 30.81
C SER A 31 13.62 -21.13 31.87
N SER A 32 13.84 -19.87 31.47
CA SER A 32 13.50 -18.73 32.31
C SER A 32 12.01 -18.80 32.63
N PRO A 33 11.58 -18.63 33.88
CA PRO A 33 10.17 -18.66 34.26
C PRO A 33 9.30 -17.68 33.47
N ASN A 34 9.90 -16.63 32.89
CA ASN A 34 9.21 -15.67 32.03
C ASN A 34 8.79 -16.28 30.67
N ASN A 35 9.51 -17.28 30.16
CA ASN A 35 9.21 -17.91 28.88
C ASN A 35 8.03 -18.89 28.99
N GLU A 36 7.85 -19.53 30.14
CA GLU A 36 6.73 -20.46 30.37
C GLU A 36 5.39 -19.70 30.45
N LYS A 37 5.37 -18.54 31.13
CA LYS A 37 4.18 -17.69 31.19
C LYS A 37 3.75 -17.20 29.81
N ALA A 38 4.69 -16.72 29.00
CA ALA A 38 4.40 -16.25 27.63
C ALA A 38 3.89 -17.38 26.72
N MET A 39 4.43 -18.60 26.86
CA MET A 39 3.94 -19.76 26.10
C MET A 39 2.52 -20.19 26.49
N ILE A 40 2.19 -20.17 27.79
CA ILE A 40 0.84 -20.48 28.27
C ILE A 40 -0.17 -19.43 27.78
N GLU A 41 0.20 -18.15 27.84
CA GLU A 41 -0.65 -17.04 27.37
C GLU A 41 -0.95 -17.16 25.87
N LYS A 42 0.07 -17.42 25.05
CA LYS A 42 -0.11 -17.67 23.61
C LYS A 42 -0.96 -18.91 23.31
N ALA A 43 -0.78 -20.00 24.06
CA ALA A 43 -1.56 -21.22 23.90
C ALA A 43 -3.05 -21.02 24.25
N ASN A 44 -3.33 -20.26 25.31
CA ASN A 44 -4.69 -19.90 25.70
C ASN A 44 -5.34 -18.99 24.64
N LYS A 45 -4.62 -17.96 24.15
CA LYS A 45 -5.11 -17.09 23.05
C LYS A 45 -5.49 -17.91 21.82
N LEU A 46 -4.63 -18.84 21.39
CA LEU A 46 -4.93 -19.73 20.26
C LEU A 46 -6.14 -20.65 20.52
N GLN A 47 -6.28 -21.17 21.74
CA GLN A 47 -7.43 -22.00 22.09
C GLN A 47 -8.74 -21.19 22.08
N GLU A 48 -8.72 -19.96 22.60
CA GLU A 48 -9.85 -19.04 22.58
C GLU A 48 -10.25 -18.69 21.13
N LEU A 49 -9.28 -18.38 20.27
CA LEU A 49 -9.49 -18.14 18.84
C LEU A 49 -10.17 -19.34 18.16
N ASN A 50 -9.70 -20.56 18.43
CA ASN A 50 -10.32 -21.77 17.88
C ASN A 50 -11.76 -21.99 18.38
N ASN A 51 -12.02 -21.75 19.67
CA ASN A 51 -13.34 -21.92 20.25
C ASN A 51 -14.35 -20.91 19.68
N ALA A 52 -13.95 -19.64 19.56
CA ALA A 52 -14.80 -18.60 19.05
C ALA A 52 -15.06 -18.72 17.54
N ALA A 53 -14.07 -19.15 16.74
CA ALA A 53 -14.28 -19.47 15.33
C ALA A 53 -15.34 -20.59 15.15
N ASN A 54 -15.30 -21.61 16.00
CA ASN A 54 -16.31 -22.68 15.99
C ASN A 54 -17.72 -22.17 16.37
N LEU A 55 -17.82 -21.24 17.32
CA LEU A 55 -19.08 -20.62 17.70
C LEU A 55 -19.65 -19.73 16.59
N ALA A 56 -18.81 -18.92 15.93
CA ALA A 56 -19.22 -18.09 14.80
C ALA A 56 -19.74 -18.95 13.64
N LYS A 57 -19.05 -20.05 13.33
CA LYS A 57 -19.49 -21.02 12.32
C LYS A 57 -20.82 -21.68 12.67
N ALA A 58 -21.04 -22.00 13.95
CA ALA A 58 -22.31 -22.57 14.42
C ALA A 58 -23.47 -21.55 14.40
N ALA A 59 -23.19 -20.27 14.62
CA ALA A 59 -24.18 -19.20 14.60
C ALA A 59 -24.66 -18.85 13.18
N LYS A 60 -23.81 -19.01 12.15
CA LYS A 60 -24.14 -18.77 10.73
C LYS A 60 -24.97 -19.90 10.08
N GLY A 61 -25.76 -20.66 10.85
CA GLY A 61 -26.57 -21.81 10.37
C GLY A 61 -27.73 -21.49 9.39
N GLY A 62 -27.68 -20.37 8.67
CA GLY A 62 -28.60 -19.96 7.61
C GLY A 62 -27.84 -19.69 6.30
N GLU A 63 -28.58 -19.65 5.18
CA GLU A 63 -28.07 -19.35 3.84
C GLU A 63 -27.10 -18.15 3.88
N GLU A 64 -25.84 -18.40 3.50
CA GLU A 64 -24.75 -17.43 3.61
C GLU A 64 -25.01 -16.29 2.63
N VAL A 65 -25.54 -15.19 3.15
CA VAL A 65 -25.69 -13.96 2.35
C VAL A 65 -24.28 -13.46 2.09
N GLN A 66 -23.88 -13.48 0.82
CA GLN A 66 -22.59 -12.97 0.38
C GLN A 66 -22.41 -11.55 0.91
N ALA A 67 -21.39 -11.34 1.72
CA ALA A 67 -21.09 -10.04 2.29
C ALA A 67 -20.13 -9.30 1.35
N THR A 68 -20.55 -8.12 0.88
CA THR A 68 -19.75 -7.25 0.03
C THR A 68 -18.58 -6.68 0.82
N LEU A 69 -17.37 -6.84 0.30
CA LEU A 69 -16.17 -6.19 0.85
C LEU A 69 -16.16 -4.72 0.41
N THR A 70 -16.06 -3.81 1.37
CA THR A 70 -15.98 -2.36 1.11
C THR A 70 -14.68 -1.80 1.68
N TYR A 71 -13.92 -1.10 0.84
CA TYR A 71 -12.71 -0.41 1.27
C TYR A 71 -13.07 0.94 1.92
N THR A 72 -12.44 1.20 3.06
CA THR A 72 -12.57 2.47 3.80
C THR A 72 -11.81 3.58 3.10
N ALA A 73 -10.60 3.27 2.65
CA ALA A 73 -9.76 4.21 1.92
C ALA A 73 -8.75 3.45 1.05
N GLU A 74 -8.31 4.16 0.02
CA GLU A 74 -7.03 3.91 -0.62
C GLU A 74 -5.96 4.67 0.17
N ILE A 75 -4.87 3.99 0.54
CA ILE A 75 -3.85 4.50 1.43
C ILE A 75 -2.47 4.41 0.78
N CYS A 76 -1.57 5.27 1.22
CA CYS A 76 -0.14 5.27 0.91
C CYS A 76 0.65 5.56 2.19
N SER A 77 1.92 5.98 2.13
CA SER A 77 2.66 6.31 3.36
C SER A 77 1.97 7.41 4.15
N GLY A 78 1.64 7.14 5.42
CA GLY A 78 0.89 8.08 6.25
C GLY A 78 0.28 7.44 7.50
N THR A 79 -0.63 8.18 8.13
CA THR A 79 -1.40 7.75 9.30
C THR A 79 -2.89 7.93 9.02
N PHE A 80 -3.67 6.87 9.21
CA PHE A 80 -5.07 6.78 8.86
C PHE A 80 -5.88 6.36 10.09
N ALA A 81 -6.78 7.24 10.54
CA ALA A 81 -7.69 6.90 11.63
C ALA A 81 -8.72 5.86 11.18
N GLY A 82 -9.02 4.90 12.03
CA GLY A 82 -9.96 3.82 11.77
C GLY A 82 -10.77 3.40 12.99
N THR A 83 -11.77 2.56 12.75
CA THR A 83 -12.63 2.02 13.81
C THR A 83 -12.89 0.54 13.61
N SER A 84 -12.90 -0.26 14.68
CA SER A 84 -13.24 -1.69 14.64
C SER A 84 -14.37 -2.02 15.62
N THR A 85 -15.15 -3.06 15.32
CA THR A 85 -16.14 -3.62 16.24
C THR A 85 -15.49 -4.71 17.10
N ASN A 86 -16.05 -4.93 18.29
CA ASN A 86 -15.52 -5.94 19.21
C ASN A 86 -15.61 -7.37 18.68
N ASN A 87 -14.54 -8.14 18.87
CA ASN A 87 -14.38 -9.53 18.43
C ASN A 87 -14.64 -9.73 16.94
N ALA A 88 -14.29 -8.73 16.11
CA ALA A 88 -14.49 -8.77 14.67
C ALA A 88 -13.65 -9.86 13.97
N VAL A 89 -12.59 -10.39 14.60
CA VAL A 89 -11.70 -11.41 14.03
C VAL A 89 -12.43 -12.65 13.45
N TYR A 90 -13.62 -12.98 13.94
CA TYR A 90 -14.38 -14.16 13.51
C TYR A 90 -15.38 -13.90 12.36
N ASP A 91 -15.55 -12.63 11.96
CA ASP A 91 -16.47 -12.26 10.91
C ASP A 91 -15.80 -11.25 9.98
N ALA A 92 -15.29 -11.72 8.84
CA ALA A 92 -14.62 -10.89 7.85
C ALA A 92 -15.50 -9.71 7.39
N ALA A 93 -16.81 -9.88 7.38
CA ALA A 93 -17.76 -8.80 7.10
C ALA A 93 -17.70 -7.61 8.08
N GLN A 94 -17.04 -7.78 9.24
CA GLN A 94 -16.85 -6.75 10.26
C GLN A 94 -15.43 -6.15 10.28
N TRP A 95 -14.51 -6.62 9.43
CA TRP A 95 -13.17 -6.03 9.36
C TRP A 95 -13.19 -4.68 8.66
N THR A 96 -12.22 -3.83 8.99
CA THR A 96 -11.98 -2.59 8.26
C THR A 96 -10.94 -2.83 7.17
N TYR A 97 -11.30 -2.59 5.92
CA TYR A 97 -10.43 -2.82 4.79
C TYR A 97 -9.82 -1.52 4.26
N TYR A 98 -8.52 -1.56 3.98
CA TYR A 98 -7.78 -0.53 3.27
C TYR A 98 -7.07 -1.18 2.09
N LYS A 99 -6.81 -0.42 1.03
CA LYS A 99 -5.98 -0.89 -0.09
C LYS A 99 -4.87 0.10 -0.40
N PHE A 100 -3.74 -0.40 -0.87
CA PHE A 100 -2.64 0.42 -1.38
C PHE A 100 -2.06 -0.24 -2.62
N TYR A 101 -1.50 0.57 -3.52
CA TYR A 101 -0.71 0.07 -4.63
C TYR A 101 0.75 0.01 -4.20
N GLY A 102 1.46 -1.05 -4.59
CA GLY A 102 2.89 -1.18 -4.34
C GLY A 102 3.61 -1.88 -5.48
N GLU A 103 4.88 -1.56 -5.65
CA GLU A 103 5.75 -2.17 -6.65
C GLU A 103 6.56 -3.34 -6.06
N ALA A 104 6.84 -4.36 -6.88
CA ALA A 104 7.72 -5.43 -6.48
C ALA A 104 9.11 -4.87 -6.10
N GLY A 105 9.54 -5.14 -4.87
CA GLY A 105 10.80 -4.64 -4.32
C GLY A 105 10.62 -3.53 -3.29
N ASP A 106 9.47 -2.85 -3.23
CA ASP A 106 9.15 -1.89 -2.17
C ASP A 106 9.28 -2.54 -0.81
N VAL A 107 9.80 -1.79 0.16
CA VAL A 107 10.01 -2.24 1.54
C VAL A 107 9.05 -1.47 2.44
N ILE A 108 7.99 -2.14 2.87
CA ILE A 108 6.91 -1.50 3.63
C ILE A 108 7.00 -1.81 5.12
N SER A 109 6.42 -0.92 5.93
CA SER A 109 6.07 -1.23 7.31
C SER A 109 4.63 -0.83 7.60
N ILE A 110 3.92 -1.68 8.35
CA ILE A 110 2.52 -1.49 8.74
C ILE A 110 2.43 -1.61 10.26
N THR A 111 1.85 -0.62 10.92
CA THR A 111 1.56 -0.64 12.37
C THR A 111 0.11 -0.24 12.60
N VAL A 112 -0.58 -0.91 13.53
CA VAL A 112 -1.90 -0.45 14.02
C VAL A 112 -1.74 0.03 15.46
N ASN A 113 -1.71 1.34 15.66
CA ASN A 113 -1.64 1.92 17.00
C ASN A 113 -3.06 2.08 17.53
N ARG A 114 -3.46 1.31 18.54
CA ARG A 114 -4.81 1.50 19.10
C ARG A 114 -4.88 2.82 19.88
N THR A 115 -5.98 3.54 19.68
CA THR A 115 -6.29 4.76 20.45
C THR A 115 -7.33 4.49 21.54
N THR A 116 -8.07 3.39 21.45
CA THR A 116 -8.85 2.83 22.56
C THR A 116 -8.07 1.68 23.22
N CYS A 117 -7.67 1.86 24.49
CA CYS A 117 -6.82 0.89 25.22
C CYS A 117 -7.39 -0.53 25.33
N ASP A 118 -8.70 -0.70 25.22
CA ASP A 118 -9.37 -1.99 25.37
C ASP A 118 -9.39 -2.84 24.10
N MET A 119 -8.95 -2.27 22.96
CA MET A 119 -8.78 -2.99 21.71
C MET A 119 -7.60 -3.96 21.82
N ASP A 120 -7.81 -5.18 21.31
CA ASP A 120 -6.76 -6.14 21.01
C ASP A 120 -6.56 -6.10 19.48
N ALA A 121 -5.70 -5.19 19.02
CA ALA A 121 -5.60 -4.89 17.59
C ALA A 121 -4.87 -5.99 16.84
N GLY A 122 -5.45 -6.47 15.74
CA GLY A 122 -4.80 -7.35 14.79
C GLY A 122 -4.99 -6.84 13.36
N PHE A 123 -4.08 -7.23 12.47
CA PHE A 123 -4.32 -7.04 11.04
C PHE A 123 -3.83 -8.21 10.20
N MET A 124 -4.44 -8.34 9.02
CA MET A 124 -3.97 -9.19 7.93
C MET A 124 -3.56 -8.37 6.72
N LEU A 125 -2.51 -8.83 6.05
CA LEU A 125 -2.05 -8.31 4.77
C LEU A 125 -2.33 -9.35 3.68
N TYR A 126 -2.89 -8.89 2.57
CA TYR A 126 -3.18 -9.68 1.39
C TYR A 126 -2.60 -9.02 0.12
N SER A 127 -2.26 -9.84 -0.87
CA SER A 127 -2.08 -9.40 -2.26
C SER A 127 -3.44 -9.45 -2.96
N GLY A 128 -3.76 -8.41 -3.73
CA GLY A 128 -5.01 -8.27 -4.49
C GLY A 128 -6.02 -7.30 -3.89
N VAL A 129 -7.14 -7.15 -4.61
CA VAL A 129 -8.36 -6.46 -4.16
C VAL A 129 -9.55 -7.40 -4.30
N GLY A 130 -10.43 -7.38 -3.30
CA GLY A 130 -11.62 -8.20 -3.25
C GLY A 130 -12.90 -7.37 -3.35
N THR A 131 -13.98 -8.05 -3.74
CA THR A 131 -15.35 -7.52 -3.76
C THR A 131 -16.26 -8.27 -2.80
N THR A 132 -15.82 -9.41 -2.28
CA THR A 132 -16.55 -10.24 -1.33
C THR A 132 -15.68 -10.67 -0.16
N THR A 133 -16.30 -10.85 1.01
CA THR A 133 -15.66 -11.48 2.17
C THR A 133 -15.90 -12.99 2.22
N ASP A 134 -16.53 -13.57 1.20
CA ASP A 134 -16.75 -15.01 1.12
C ASP A 134 -15.43 -15.76 1.17
N ASP A 135 -15.43 -16.89 1.86
CA ASP A 135 -14.27 -17.75 2.12
C ASP A 135 -13.07 -17.08 2.82
N LEU A 136 -13.16 -15.79 3.20
CA LEU A 136 -12.17 -15.16 4.06
C LEU A 136 -12.35 -15.67 5.48
N THR A 137 -11.29 -16.30 5.98
CA THR A 137 -11.21 -16.74 7.37
C THR A 137 -9.95 -16.19 8.00
N PHE A 138 -9.88 -16.30 9.32
CA PHE A 138 -8.68 -15.96 10.06
C PHE A 138 -7.51 -16.84 9.57
N PHE A 139 -6.41 -16.22 9.13
CA PHE A 139 -5.25 -16.86 8.47
C PHE A 139 -5.49 -17.45 7.08
N SER A 140 -6.55 -17.07 6.36
CA SER A 140 -6.72 -17.47 4.96
C SER A 140 -7.12 -16.28 4.08
N GLY A 141 -6.80 -16.42 2.80
CA GLY A 141 -7.35 -15.61 1.72
C GLY A 141 -8.56 -16.26 1.06
N ASN A 142 -9.02 -15.68 -0.04
CA ASN A 142 -10.03 -16.24 -0.95
C ASN A 142 -9.49 -16.20 -2.39
N THR A 143 -10.36 -16.33 -3.40
CA THR A 143 -9.92 -16.31 -4.80
C THR A 143 -9.46 -14.93 -5.30
N GLU A 144 -9.80 -13.85 -4.59
CA GLU A 144 -9.49 -12.46 -4.96
C GLU A 144 -8.35 -11.89 -4.09
N LEU A 145 -8.21 -12.39 -2.86
CA LEU A 145 -7.22 -11.95 -1.88
C LEU A 145 -6.29 -13.11 -1.51
N GLU A 146 -5.01 -13.01 -1.88
CA GLU A 146 -3.98 -13.99 -1.49
C GLU A 146 -3.36 -13.59 -0.15
N TYR A 147 -3.43 -14.48 0.84
CA TYR A 147 -2.88 -14.24 2.18
C TYR A 147 -1.36 -14.06 2.16
N ILE A 148 -0.87 -13.02 2.85
CA ILE A 148 0.57 -12.75 3.02
C ILE A 148 0.98 -12.91 4.48
N ALA A 149 0.38 -12.14 5.37
CA ALA A 149 0.84 -12.03 6.75
C ALA A 149 -0.31 -11.69 7.71
N PHE A 150 -0.09 -12.05 8.98
CA PHE A 150 -0.91 -11.64 10.12
C PHE A 150 0.02 -11.09 11.20
N GLN A 151 -0.41 -10.02 11.87
CA GLN A 151 0.29 -9.43 13.00
C GLN A 151 -0.68 -9.15 14.14
N ASP A 152 -0.20 -9.42 15.35
CA ASP A 152 -0.91 -9.33 16.63
C ASP A 152 0.15 -9.36 17.74
N ASP A 153 0.04 -8.43 18.69
CA ASP A 153 0.91 -8.32 19.87
C ASP A 153 2.44 -8.22 19.60
N ASN A 154 2.86 -7.59 18.50
CA ASN A 154 4.29 -7.57 18.10
C ASN A 154 5.15 -6.55 18.85
N PHE A 155 4.56 -5.46 19.36
CA PHE A 155 5.30 -4.42 20.07
C PHE A 155 5.25 -4.60 21.59
N SER A 156 6.10 -3.89 22.32
CA SER A 156 5.95 -3.83 23.79
C SER A 156 4.66 -3.12 24.14
N GLN A 157 3.90 -3.71 25.06
CA GLN A 157 2.64 -3.18 25.58
C GLN A 157 2.75 -1.67 25.88
N VAL A 158 1.77 -0.90 25.37
CA VAL A 158 1.65 0.52 25.69
C VAL A 158 1.35 0.65 27.18
N VAL A 159 2.24 1.31 27.93
CA VAL A 159 2.09 1.47 29.38
C VAL A 159 0.77 2.17 29.68
N GLY A 160 -0.12 1.46 30.39
CA GLY A 160 -1.44 1.98 30.77
C GLY A 160 -2.60 1.57 29.85
N CYS A 161 -2.36 0.79 28.79
CA CYS A 161 -3.42 0.26 27.92
C CYS A 161 -3.48 -1.28 27.93
N GLY A 162 -4.61 -1.82 28.41
CA GLY A 162 -5.01 -3.24 28.31
C GLY A 162 -3.92 -4.24 28.72
N PRO A 163 -4.08 -5.54 28.50
CA PRO A 163 -2.98 -6.51 28.52
C PRO A 163 -2.28 -6.67 27.17
N PHE A 164 -2.96 -6.29 26.08
CA PHE A 164 -2.52 -6.54 24.71
C PHE A 164 -1.46 -5.55 24.24
N SER A 165 -0.87 -5.80 23.08
CA SER A 165 0.16 -5.02 22.42
C SER A 165 -0.27 -4.65 21.00
N ASP A 166 0.41 -3.68 20.39
CA ASP A 166 0.05 -3.21 19.06
C ASP A 166 0.75 -4.06 17.98
N PRO A 167 0.06 -4.45 16.89
CA PRO A 167 0.64 -5.27 15.83
C PRO A 167 1.53 -4.43 14.92
N THR A 168 2.58 -5.06 14.39
CA THR A 168 3.53 -4.43 13.48
C THR A 168 4.15 -5.44 12.53
N LEU A 169 4.18 -5.10 11.24
CA LEU A 169 4.99 -5.72 10.20
C LEU A 169 6.07 -4.72 9.81
N THR A 170 7.34 -5.08 9.95
CA THR A 170 8.47 -4.18 9.66
C THR A 170 9.29 -4.71 8.49
N ASP A 171 9.70 -3.79 7.61
CA ASP A 171 10.60 -4.03 6.48
C ASP A 171 10.18 -5.21 5.57
N TYR A 172 8.87 -5.35 5.33
CA TYR A 172 8.36 -6.39 4.45
C TYR A 172 8.58 -5.99 2.99
N GLN A 173 9.36 -6.79 2.27
CA GLN A 173 9.60 -6.56 0.84
C GLN A 173 8.46 -7.16 0.00
N LEU A 174 7.79 -6.31 -0.78
CA LEU A 174 6.74 -6.72 -1.70
C LEU A 174 7.32 -7.60 -2.82
N THR A 175 6.66 -8.73 -3.09
CA THR A 175 7.14 -9.72 -4.08
C THR A 175 6.52 -9.53 -5.46
N THR A 176 5.40 -8.79 -5.55
CA THR A 176 4.66 -8.52 -6.78
C THR A 176 4.28 -7.04 -6.87
N THR A 177 4.17 -6.52 -8.09
CA THR A 177 3.58 -5.19 -8.33
C THR A 177 2.07 -5.34 -8.44
N GLY A 178 1.33 -4.49 -7.74
CA GLY A 178 -0.13 -4.45 -7.82
C GLY A 178 -0.78 -3.91 -6.56
N TRP A 179 -2.08 -4.18 -6.45
CA TRP A 179 -2.83 -3.81 -5.26
C TRP A 179 -2.61 -4.79 -4.11
N TYR A 180 -2.60 -4.24 -2.90
CA TYR A 180 -2.57 -4.96 -1.64
C TYR A 180 -3.74 -4.53 -0.77
N THR A 181 -4.19 -5.43 0.10
CA THR A 181 -5.29 -5.17 1.04
C THR A 181 -4.80 -5.35 2.48
N VAL A 182 -5.10 -4.37 3.34
CA VAL A 182 -4.92 -4.46 4.80
C VAL A 182 -6.30 -4.59 5.43
N ALA A 183 -6.52 -5.65 6.20
CA ALA A 183 -7.72 -5.85 6.99
C ALA A 183 -7.41 -5.68 8.47
N VAL A 184 -8.00 -4.69 9.13
CA VAL A 184 -7.81 -4.39 10.56
C VAL A 184 -9.04 -4.84 11.35
N PHE A 185 -8.83 -5.48 12.49
CA PHE A 185 -9.90 -6.00 13.35
C PHE A 185 -9.50 -6.08 14.81
N ASP A 186 -10.50 -6.20 15.69
CA ASP A 186 -10.33 -6.57 17.09
C ASP A 186 -10.27 -8.09 17.25
N VAL A 187 -9.23 -8.58 17.92
CA VAL A 187 -8.94 -10.00 18.15
C VAL A 187 -9.71 -10.50 19.38
N LEU A 188 -9.43 -9.95 20.56
CA LEU A 188 -10.06 -10.28 21.85
C LEU A 188 -10.29 -9.06 22.76
N GLY A 189 -10.78 -7.94 22.21
CA GLY A 189 -11.07 -6.75 23.00
C GLY A 189 -12.06 -7.05 24.15
N SER A 190 -11.84 -6.43 25.30
CA SER A 190 -12.52 -6.83 26.56
C SER A 190 -13.90 -6.19 26.79
N TYR A 191 -14.22 -5.09 26.12
CA TYR A 191 -15.44 -4.31 26.39
C TYR A 191 -16.19 -4.00 25.10
N GLY A 192 -17.36 -4.61 24.92
CA GLY A 192 -18.19 -4.40 23.73
C GLY A 192 -18.35 -2.92 23.36
N GLY A 193 -18.27 -2.60 22.07
CA GLY A 193 -18.30 -1.23 21.58
C GLY A 193 -17.55 -1.07 20.27
N THR A 194 -17.30 0.20 19.92
CA THR A 194 -16.44 0.60 18.81
C THR A 194 -15.07 0.98 19.36
N TYR A 195 -14.04 0.34 18.84
CA TYR A 195 -12.65 0.67 19.12
C TYR A 195 -12.09 1.60 18.04
N THR A 196 -11.15 2.46 18.42
CA THR A 196 -10.46 3.36 17.49
C THR A 196 -8.98 3.04 17.44
N TYR A 197 -8.36 3.28 16.29
CA TYR A 197 -6.95 3.08 16.05
C TYR A 197 -6.42 4.04 14.98
N ASP A 198 -5.09 4.17 14.93
CA ASP A 198 -4.33 4.80 13.86
C ASP A 198 -3.55 3.72 13.10
N LEU A 199 -3.90 3.50 11.83
CA LEU A 199 -3.14 2.67 10.90
C LEU A 199 -1.98 3.50 10.33
N VAL A 200 -0.75 3.05 10.54
CA VAL A 200 0.45 3.67 9.99
C VAL A 200 1.02 2.77 8.90
N LEU A 201 1.20 3.33 7.71
CA LEU A 201 1.85 2.69 6.57
C LEU A 201 3.09 3.53 6.18
N THR A 202 4.20 2.87 5.86
CA THR A 202 5.39 3.52 5.31
C THR A 202 5.97 2.68 4.18
N GLY A 203 6.77 3.30 3.31
CA GLY A 203 7.50 2.60 2.23
C GLY A 203 6.70 2.46 0.94
N ILE A 204 5.56 3.15 0.84
CA ILE A 204 4.72 3.27 -0.36
C ILE A 204 4.57 4.75 -0.70
N ALA A 205 4.91 5.15 -1.92
CA ALA A 205 4.62 6.50 -2.40
C ALA A 205 3.20 6.56 -2.99
N CYS A 206 2.57 7.73 -2.92
CA CYS A 206 1.25 7.96 -3.50
C CYS A 206 1.44 8.40 -4.96
N ASP A 207 0.46 8.11 -5.82
CA ASP A 207 0.31 8.71 -7.16
C ASP A 207 -1.08 9.38 -7.12
N SER A 208 -1.11 10.66 -6.77
CA SER A 208 -2.33 11.36 -6.38
C SER A 208 -3.27 11.66 -7.56
N ASP A 209 -2.74 11.67 -8.79
CA ASP A 209 -3.52 11.93 -10.01
C ASP A 209 -3.63 10.70 -10.94
N ASP A 210 -3.01 9.58 -10.59
CA ASP A 210 -2.95 8.34 -11.38
C ASP A 210 -2.23 8.52 -12.73
N ASP A 211 -1.23 9.42 -12.80
CA ASP A 211 -0.44 9.64 -14.02
C ASP A 211 0.69 8.62 -14.25
N GLY A 212 0.87 7.72 -13.28
CA GLY A 212 1.87 6.66 -13.28
C GLY A 212 3.22 7.08 -12.73
N VAL A 213 3.32 8.24 -12.07
CA VAL A 213 4.52 8.71 -11.39
C VAL A 213 4.19 9.06 -9.94
N ASN A 214 4.93 8.46 -9.03
CA ASN A 214 4.74 8.73 -7.61
C ASN A 214 5.01 10.21 -7.27
N ASP A 215 4.16 10.78 -6.41
CA ASP A 215 4.18 12.16 -5.91
C ASP A 215 5.55 12.62 -5.38
N ASP A 216 6.38 11.70 -4.87
CA ASP A 216 7.70 12.01 -4.32
C ASP A 216 8.77 12.27 -5.39
N VAL A 217 8.52 11.81 -6.61
CA VAL A 217 9.38 12.00 -7.80
C VAL A 217 8.66 12.71 -8.95
N ASP A 218 7.37 12.99 -8.82
CA ASP A 218 6.57 13.71 -9.79
C ASP A 218 6.77 15.25 -9.66
N PRO A 219 7.18 15.94 -10.74
CA PRO A 219 7.18 17.40 -10.79
C PRO A 219 5.80 18.04 -10.60
N PHE A 220 4.71 17.33 -10.89
CA PHE A 220 3.33 17.82 -10.80
C PHE A 220 2.37 16.81 -10.18
N PRO A 221 2.43 16.53 -8.86
CA PRO A 221 1.65 15.47 -8.17
C PRO A 221 0.11 15.59 -8.24
N ASN A 222 -0.42 16.58 -8.96
CA ASN A 222 -1.85 16.83 -9.13
C ASN A 222 -2.11 17.34 -10.56
N SER A 223 -1.48 16.69 -11.54
CA SER A 223 -1.59 16.98 -12.96
C SER A 223 -3.03 17.02 -13.43
N ASP A 224 -3.34 17.95 -14.33
CA ASP A 224 -4.64 17.96 -14.99
C ASP A 224 -4.60 16.98 -16.16
N MET A 225 -5.14 15.77 -15.95
CA MET A 225 -5.20 14.70 -16.96
C MET A 225 -6.41 14.80 -17.91
N GLN A 226 -7.12 15.93 -17.96
CA GLN A 226 -8.21 16.10 -18.93
C GLN A 226 -7.71 15.92 -20.37
N ALA A 227 -8.58 15.39 -21.23
CA ALA A 227 -8.21 15.06 -22.62
C ALA A 227 -7.72 16.27 -23.45
N ASN A 228 -8.18 17.48 -23.12
CA ASN A 228 -7.85 18.70 -23.85
C ASN A 228 -7.29 19.77 -22.91
N ILE A 229 -6.49 20.68 -23.46
CA ILE A 229 -6.04 21.89 -22.76
C ILE A 229 -7.23 22.85 -22.57
N VAL A 230 -7.61 23.08 -21.31
CA VAL A 230 -8.69 24.00 -20.90
C VAL A 230 -8.12 25.14 -20.06
N ILE A 231 -8.20 26.37 -20.57
CA ILE A 231 -7.63 27.55 -19.91
C ILE A 231 -8.79 28.45 -19.46
N ASP A 232 -8.97 28.60 -18.15
CA ASP A 232 -10.04 29.41 -17.55
C ASP A 232 -11.44 29.11 -18.11
N GLY A 233 -11.75 27.82 -18.28
CA GLY A 233 -13.00 27.34 -18.87
C GLY A 233 -13.06 27.38 -20.41
N CYS A 234 -12.07 27.96 -21.09
CA CYS A 234 -11.93 27.90 -22.55
C CYS A 234 -11.26 26.59 -22.99
N ASN A 235 -12.02 25.68 -23.59
CA ASN A 235 -11.49 24.46 -24.19
C ASN A 235 -10.86 24.77 -25.55
N SER A 236 -9.55 24.57 -25.67
CA SER A 236 -8.80 24.85 -26.90
C SER A 236 -9.05 23.85 -28.04
N GLY A 237 -9.65 22.69 -27.73
CA GLY A 237 -9.79 21.55 -28.63
C GLY A 237 -8.48 20.81 -28.92
N ILE A 238 -7.39 21.19 -28.25
CA ILE A 238 -6.07 20.59 -28.45
C ILE A 238 -5.83 19.55 -27.37
N THR A 239 -5.41 18.36 -27.77
CA THR A 239 -5.06 17.27 -26.86
C THR A 239 -4.03 17.73 -25.84
N ASN A 240 -4.32 17.44 -24.58
CA ASN A 240 -3.37 17.60 -23.49
C ASN A 240 -2.38 16.43 -23.53
N ALA A 241 -1.26 16.61 -24.22
CA ALA A 241 -0.34 15.51 -24.45
C ALA A 241 0.56 15.26 -23.23
N TYR A 242 0.82 13.98 -22.94
CA TYR A 242 1.83 13.56 -21.98
C TYR A 242 3.23 13.95 -22.48
N LEU A 243 3.99 14.64 -21.63
CA LEU A 243 5.34 15.13 -21.91
C LEU A 243 6.44 14.23 -21.29
N GLY A 244 6.06 13.28 -20.44
CA GLY A 244 6.97 12.37 -19.73
C GLY A 244 7.14 12.73 -18.26
N ASN A 245 7.41 11.71 -17.42
CA ASN A 245 7.58 11.84 -15.96
C ASN A 245 6.38 12.54 -15.30
N GLY A 246 5.20 12.00 -15.52
CA GLY A 246 3.93 12.50 -14.95
C GLY A 246 3.39 13.74 -15.65
N THR A 247 4.29 14.62 -16.10
CA THR A 247 3.94 15.91 -16.69
C THR A 247 3.10 15.81 -17.98
N TYR A 248 1.99 16.54 -18.01
CA TYR A 248 1.16 16.87 -19.17
C TYR A 248 1.39 18.32 -19.64
N MET A 249 0.87 18.63 -20.85
CA MET A 249 0.91 19.99 -21.38
C MET A 249 0.19 20.98 -20.45
N MET A 250 -0.94 20.58 -19.86
CA MET A 250 -1.73 21.44 -19.01
C MET A 250 -0.97 21.88 -17.75
N ASP A 251 -0.11 21.04 -17.20
CA ASP A 251 0.67 21.37 -16.00
C ASP A 251 1.67 22.49 -16.28
N LYS A 252 2.27 22.48 -17.48
CA LYS A 252 3.11 23.60 -17.93
C LYS A 252 2.33 24.89 -18.17
N VAL A 253 1.06 24.80 -18.54
CA VAL A 253 0.18 25.98 -18.62
C VAL A 253 -0.17 26.50 -17.22
N LEU A 254 -0.45 25.60 -16.27
CA LEU A 254 -0.68 25.95 -14.86
C LEU A 254 0.59 26.52 -14.22
N GLU A 255 1.77 25.99 -14.54
CA GLU A 255 3.07 26.54 -14.12
C GLU A 255 3.25 27.98 -14.62
N CYS A 256 2.85 28.29 -15.86
CA CYS A 256 2.85 29.67 -16.36
C CYS A 256 1.90 30.58 -15.58
N LYS A 257 0.72 30.08 -15.20
CA LYS A 257 -0.28 30.82 -14.42
C LYS A 257 0.22 31.10 -13.00
N ASP A 258 0.75 30.09 -12.34
CA ASP A 258 1.16 30.20 -10.93
C ASP A 258 2.40 31.08 -10.74
N ASN A 259 3.23 31.22 -11.78
CA ASN A 259 4.42 32.07 -11.77
C ASN A 259 4.22 33.48 -12.35
N ALA A 260 3.07 33.77 -12.98
CA ALA A 260 2.79 35.08 -13.56
C ALA A 260 2.26 36.06 -12.51
N ALA A 261 2.80 37.28 -12.49
CA ALA A 261 2.29 38.34 -11.61
C ALA A 261 1.12 39.13 -12.23
N ASN A 262 0.94 39.04 -13.56
CA ASN A 262 -0.06 39.75 -14.34
C ASN A 262 -0.26 39.12 -15.74
N HIS A 263 -1.33 39.56 -16.43
CA HIS A 263 -1.91 38.78 -17.53
C HIS A 263 -0.97 38.73 -18.72
N ASP A 264 -0.25 39.84 -18.92
CA ASP A 264 0.75 39.95 -19.96
C ASP A 264 1.91 38.98 -19.70
N GLU A 265 2.30 38.73 -18.44
CA GLU A 265 3.31 37.73 -18.08
C GLU A 265 2.81 36.30 -18.32
N PHE A 266 1.57 35.97 -17.94
CA PHE A 266 0.98 34.67 -18.23
C PHE A 266 0.92 34.41 -19.73
N VAL A 267 0.36 35.34 -20.51
CA VAL A 267 0.25 35.22 -21.97
C VAL A 267 1.63 35.14 -22.62
N SER A 268 2.62 35.88 -22.11
CA SER A 268 4.01 35.80 -22.57
C SER A 268 4.63 34.42 -22.30
N CYS A 269 4.47 33.88 -21.09
CA CYS A 269 4.92 32.53 -20.72
C CYS A 269 4.27 31.48 -21.63
N LEU A 270 2.94 31.51 -21.77
CA LEU A 270 2.18 30.61 -22.64
C LEU A 270 2.63 30.71 -24.10
N ALA A 271 2.98 31.91 -24.57
CA ALA A 271 3.53 32.10 -25.90
C ALA A 271 4.91 31.47 -26.07
N GLY A 272 5.78 31.58 -25.06
CA GLY A 272 7.06 30.88 -25.01
C GLY A 272 6.86 29.36 -25.06
N LEU A 273 5.99 28.83 -24.20
CA LEU A 273 5.69 27.41 -24.08
C LEU A 273 5.15 26.82 -25.40
N THR A 274 4.12 27.44 -25.98
CA THR A 274 3.53 26.97 -27.24
C THR A 274 4.48 27.10 -28.43
N ASN A 275 5.43 28.05 -28.42
CA ASN A 275 6.52 28.10 -29.41
C ASN A 275 7.48 26.91 -29.29
N THR A 276 7.83 26.54 -28.05
CA THR A 276 8.66 25.36 -27.77
C THR A 276 7.96 24.09 -28.25
N TRP A 277 6.69 23.89 -27.90
CA TRP A 277 5.92 22.73 -28.35
C TRP A 277 5.76 22.66 -29.87
N LYS A 278 5.53 23.79 -30.53
CA LYS A 278 5.48 23.85 -32.00
C LYS A 278 6.82 23.47 -32.63
N SER A 279 7.93 23.96 -32.08
CA SER A 279 9.27 23.66 -32.57
C SER A 279 9.64 22.19 -32.36
N ALA A 280 9.15 21.58 -31.28
CA ALA A 280 9.30 20.15 -30.99
C ALA A 280 8.35 19.26 -31.81
N GLY A 281 7.43 19.84 -32.59
CA GLY A 281 6.46 19.09 -33.39
C GLY A 281 5.29 18.50 -32.59
N LEU A 282 5.12 18.91 -31.32
CA LEU A 282 4.02 18.43 -30.48
C LEU A 282 2.68 19.07 -30.85
N ILE A 283 2.71 20.29 -31.39
CA ILE A 283 1.54 21.01 -31.90
C ILE A 283 1.86 21.70 -33.23
N THR A 284 0.82 21.95 -34.03
CA THR A 284 0.90 22.76 -35.25
C THR A 284 0.76 24.26 -34.96
N GLY A 285 1.03 25.10 -35.96
CA GLY A 285 0.81 26.55 -35.85
C GLY A 285 -0.64 26.94 -35.60
N ALA A 286 -1.60 26.19 -36.17
CA ALA A 286 -3.04 26.42 -35.93
C ALA A 286 -3.42 26.08 -34.48
N GLN A 287 -2.94 24.93 -33.97
CA GLN A 287 -3.19 24.49 -32.60
C GLN A 287 -2.58 25.47 -31.57
N LYS A 288 -1.37 25.97 -31.84
CA LYS A 288 -0.78 27.07 -31.07
C LYS A 288 -1.73 28.28 -31.00
N GLY A 289 -2.29 28.70 -32.14
CA GLY A 289 -3.23 29.82 -32.20
C GLY A 289 -4.47 29.59 -31.34
N SER A 290 -5.03 28.37 -31.34
CA SER A 290 -6.18 28.01 -30.49
C SER A 290 -5.85 28.11 -29.00
N ILE A 291 -4.71 27.55 -28.57
CA ILE A 291 -4.28 27.61 -27.16
C ILE A 291 -4.06 29.08 -26.73
N GLN A 292 -3.34 29.86 -27.54
CA GLN A 292 -3.09 31.27 -27.25
C GLN A 292 -4.36 32.12 -27.26
N SER A 293 -5.35 31.78 -28.10
CA SER A 293 -6.64 32.46 -28.11
C SER A 293 -7.40 32.23 -26.80
N CYS A 294 -7.38 31.02 -26.24
CA CYS A 294 -7.94 30.77 -24.92
C CYS A 294 -7.15 31.50 -23.83
N GLY A 295 -5.82 31.47 -23.89
CA GLY A 295 -4.96 32.18 -22.95
C GLY A 295 -5.17 33.69 -22.93
N GLY A 296 -5.29 34.34 -24.09
CA GLY A 296 -5.53 35.78 -24.16
C GLY A 296 -6.97 36.23 -23.81
N GLN A 297 -7.89 35.28 -23.60
CA GLN A 297 -9.26 35.54 -23.15
C GLN A 297 -9.47 35.19 -21.67
N SER A 298 -8.48 34.57 -21.04
CA SER A 298 -8.59 34.14 -19.64
C SER A 298 -8.54 35.32 -18.68
N ASN A 299 -9.06 35.12 -17.48
CA ASN A 299 -8.90 36.02 -16.35
C ASN A 299 -7.72 35.61 -15.44
N TRP A 300 -6.83 34.75 -15.94
CA TRP A 300 -5.68 34.30 -15.17
C TRP A 300 -4.64 35.41 -15.02
N PRO A 301 -3.90 35.38 -13.89
CA PRO A 301 -2.99 36.41 -13.46
C PRO A 301 -2.28 37.06 -14.60
#